data_AF-A0A834ZTJ9-F1
#
_entry.id   AF-A0A834ZTJ9-F1
#
_cell.length_a   1.000
_cell.length_b   1.000
_cell.length_c   1.000
_cell.angle_alpha   90.00
_cell.angle_beta   90.00
_cell.angle_gamma   90.00
#
_symmetry.space_group_name_H-M   'P 1'
#
loop_
_entity.id
_entity.type
_entity.pdbx_description
1 polymer ?
#
loop_
_entity_poly.entity_id
_entity_poly.type
_entity_poly.pdbx_seq_one_letter_code
_entity_poly.pdbx_strand_id
1 'polypeptide(L)'
;MWTTTQIIPTQMKRMLEDAAMTNSSLFEEITVDPVVRGFIKDWDAMEDLLRHVLYTGLGWEIGNEGQILFTDPLSTPKAVREQLVQLMFETFNVSGFYASEQAVLSLYAVGRISGCTVDIGHGKIDIAPVCEGAVQHIASKRFEIGGIDLTKLLARELIKSNPLVNLSMSDIERLKEQYACCAEDQVTYEEAQKSCPKEQHTLPDGQVCCYKNPKLLITTRVTS
;
A
#
# COMPACT_ATOMS: atom_id res chain seq x y z
N MET A 1 0.02 -30.44 -3.54
CA MET A 1 1.22 -29.61 -3.76
C MET A 1 0.95 -28.28 -3.11
N TRP A 2 1.75 -27.92 -2.10
CA TRP A 2 1.50 -26.81 -1.19
C TRP A 2 1.77 -25.48 -1.89
N THR A 3 0.77 -24.60 -1.96
CA THR A 3 0.94 -23.19 -2.30
C THR A 3 1.44 -22.46 -1.06
N THR A 4 2.74 -22.20 -1.00
CA THR A 4 3.31 -21.30 0.01
C THR A 4 3.05 -19.87 -0.45
N THR A 5 2.04 -19.23 0.13
CA THR A 5 1.82 -17.79 0.03
C THR A 5 3.03 -17.10 0.67
N GLN A 6 3.89 -16.47 -0.13
CA GLN A 6 4.95 -15.61 0.39
C GLN A 6 4.29 -14.39 1.04
N ILE A 7 4.25 -14.38 2.37
CA ILE A 7 3.86 -13.23 3.17
C ILE A 7 5.08 -12.31 3.20
N ILE A 8 4.96 -11.16 2.54
CA ILE A 8 5.95 -10.07 2.66
C ILE A 8 5.94 -9.61 4.12
N PRO A 9 7.07 -9.65 4.86
CA PRO A 9 7.08 -9.17 6.22
C PRO A 9 7.10 -7.64 6.19
N THR A 10 5.93 -7.03 6.34
CA THR A 10 5.76 -5.61 6.64
C THR A 10 6.15 -5.27 8.09
N GLN A 11 6.60 -6.25 8.88
CA GLN A 11 6.90 -6.09 10.30
C GLN A 11 8.40 -6.19 10.53
N MET A 12 9.04 -5.06 10.86
CA MET A 12 10.43 -5.05 11.32
C MET A 12 10.53 -4.50 12.74
N LYS A 13 11.28 -5.22 13.56
CA LYS A 13 11.43 -5.01 14.99
C LYS A 13 12.65 -4.13 15.24
N ARG A 14 12.45 -2.85 15.57
CA ARG A 14 13.55 -1.96 15.97
C ARG A 14 13.92 -2.23 17.44
N MET A 15 15.19 -2.52 17.71
CA MET A 15 15.74 -2.51 19.06
C MET A 15 16.32 -1.12 19.36
N LEU A 16 15.83 -0.48 20.42
CA LEU A 16 16.49 0.70 21.01
C LEU A 16 17.49 0.18 22.06
N GLU A 17 18.78 0.42 21.84
CA GLU A 17 19.79 0.21 22.87
C GLU A 17 19.76 1.36 23.89
N ASP A 18 19.79 0.95 25.16
CA ASP A 18 20.07 1.69 26.39
C ASP A 18 19.04 2.69 26.94
N ALA A 19 18.10 2.17 27.73
CA ALA A 19 17.83 2.71 29.08
C ALA A 19 17.11 1.68 29.99
N ALA A 20 17.81 1.31 31.07
CA ALA A 20 17.30 0.81 32.36
C ALA A 20 16.33 -0.39 32.38
N MET A 21 16.82 -1.49 32.96
CA MET A 21 16.05 -2.64 33.44
C MET A 21 14.83 -2.21 34.26
N THR A 22 13.62 -2.44 33.73
CA THR A 22 12.44 -2.72 34.55
C THR A 22 11.54 -3.68 33.77
N ASN A 23 11.36 -4.89 34.32
CA ASN A 23 10.45 -5.90 33.81
C ASN A 23 8.99 -5.43 33.90
N SER A 24 8.30 -5.28 32.77
CA SER A 24 6.94 -5.79 32.58
C SER A 24 6.49 -5.58 31.13
N SER A 25 6.19 -6.68 30.44
CA SER A 25 5.12 -6.82 29.44
C SER A 25 4.57 -5.52 28.84
N LEU A 26 5.09 -5.13 27.67
CA LEU A 26 4.42 -4.40 26.59
C LEU A 26 5.51 -4.11 25.55
N PHE A 27 5.94 -5.14 24.81
CA PHE A 27 6.50 -4.87 23.48
C PHE A 27 5.30 -4.40 22.66
N GLU A 28 5.05 -3.10 22.61
CA GLU A 28 4.30 -2.56 21.48
C GLU A 28 5.06 -3.04 20.24
N GLU A 29 4.46 -3.96 19.47
CA GLU A 29 4.84 -4.18 18.09
C GLU A 29 4.63 -2.86 17.36
N ILE A 30 5.62 -1.97 17.43
CA ILE A 30 5.64 -0.75 16.64
C ILE A 30 5.92 -1.23 15.22
N THR A 31 4.86 -1.55 14.48
CA THR A 31 4.92 -1.73 13.03
C THR A 31 5.24 -0.36 12.43
N VAL A 32 6.52 -0.13 12.12
CA VAL A 32 6.97 1.06 11.42
C VAL A 32 6.78 0.82 9.93
N ASP A 33 5.81 1.50 9.32
CA ASP A 33 5.70 1.57 7.87
C ASP A 33 6.73 2.58 7.35
N PRO A 34 7.81 2.15 6.68
CA PRO A 34 8.85 3.07 6.20
C PRO A 34 8.32 4.04 5.13
N VAL A 35 7.29 3.62 4.40
CA VAL A 35 6.66 4.38 3.32
C VAL A 35 5.23 4.73 3.68
N VAL A 36 4.94 6.03 3.76
CA VAL A 36 3.59 6.54 4.04
C VAL A 36 3.13 7.38 2.86
N ARG A 37 2.03 6.96 2.23
CA ARG A 37 1.42 7.60 1.04
C ARG A 37 2.41 7.86 -0.11
N GLY A 38 3.42 7.00 -0.28
CA GLY A 38 4.44 7.13 -1.31
C GLY A 38 5.61 8.08 -0.96
N PHE A 39 5.74 8.47 0.31
CA PHE A 39 6.94 9.16 0.82
C PHE A 39 7.65 8.28 1.84
N ILE A 40 8.98 8.26 1.78
CA ILE A 40 9.82 7.59 2.76
C ILE A 40 9.88 8.48 4.00
N LYS A 41 9.41 7.97 5.14
CA LYS A 41 9.42 8.70 6.43
C LYS A 41 10.57 8.28 7.33
N ASP A 42 10.85 6.98 7.38
CA ASP A 42 11.91 6.40 8.19
C ASP A 42 12.88 5.68 7.24
N TRP A 43 14.09 6.24 7.15
CA TRP A 43 15.15 5.71 6.30
C TRP A 43 15.83 4.49 6.90
N ASP A 44 15.91 4.39 8.23
CA ASP A 44 16.48 3.23 8.91
C ASP A 44 15.58 2.01 8.66
N ALA A 45 14.26 2.21 8.84
CA ALA A 45 13.27 1.17 8.52
C ALA A 45 13.23 0.86 7.02
N MET A 46 13.50 1.82 6.13
CA MET A 46 13.60 1.54 4.69
C MET A 46 14.84 0.67 4.37
N GLU A 47 15.98 0.97 4.99
CA GLU A 47 17.22 0.21 4.80
C GLU A 47 17.06 -1.24 5.25
N ASP A 48 16.47 -1.46 6.42
CA ASP A 48 16.21 -2.82 6.91
C ASP A 48 15.26 -3.59 5.98
N LEU A 49 14.27 -2.89 5.40
CA LEU A 49 13.30 -3.50 4.46
C LEU A 49 14.01 -3.93 3.19
N LEU A 50 14.83 -3.03 2.63
CA LEU A 50 15.61 -3.30 1.43
C LEU A 50 16.62 -4.42 1.68
N ARG A 51 17.28 -4.45 2.84
CA ARG A 51 18.18 -5.54 3.22
C ARG A 51 17.45 -6.88 3.24
N HIS A 52 16.27 -6.93 3.83
CA HIS A 52 15.45 -8.14 3.83
C HIS A 52 15.05 -8.55 2.40
N VAL A 53 14.53 -7.62 1.59
CA VAL A 53 14.07 -7.90 0.22
C VAL A 53 15.22 -8.35 -0.69
N LEU A 54 16.37 -7.68 -0.64
CA LEU A 54 17.50 -7.94 -1.53
C LEU A 54 18.28 -9.21 -1.14
N TYR A 55 18.65 -9.37 0.13
CA TYR A 55 19.48 -10.50 0.55
C TYR A 55 18.66 -11.73 0.92
N THR A 56 17.50 -11.56 1.56
CA THR A 56 16.66 -12.71 1.95
C THR A 56 15.65 -13.07 0.87
N GLY A 57 15.02 -12.08 0.23
CA GLY A 57 14.01 -12.31 -0.79
C GLY A 57 14.59 -12.70 -2.15
N LEU A 58 15.47 -11.85 -2.70
CA LEU A 58 16.13 -12.05 -3.99
C LEU A 58 17.36 -12.97 -3.91
N GLY A 59 17.94 -13.13 -2.72
CA GLY A 59 19.09 -14.02 -2.50
C GLY A 59 20.42 -13.43 -2.99
N TRP A 60 20.59 -12.11 -2.95
CA TRP A 60 21.88 -11.50 -3.25
C TRP A 60 22.98 -12.00 -2.32
N GLU A 61 24.15 -12.26 -2.90
CA GLU A 61 25.36 -12.55 -2.15
C GLU A 61 26.15 -11.26 -1.98
N ILE A 62 26.63 -11.03 -0.76
CA ILE A 62 27.43 -9.85 -0.43
C ILE A 62 28.68 -9.84 -1.33
N GLY A 63 28.87 -8.76 -2.09
CA GLY A 63 29.95 -8.59 -3.06
C GLY A 63 29.63 -9.02 -4.49
N ASN A 64 28.41 -9.47 -4.78
CA ASN A 64 27.91 -9.74 -6.13
C ASN A 64 26.55 -9.06 -6.37
N GLU A 65 26.42 -7.81 -5.93
CA GLU A 65 25.20 -7.03 -6.06
C GLU A 65 24.99 -6.56 -7.52
N GLY A 66 23.78 -6.81 -8.02
CA GLY A 66 23.41 -6.55 -9.41
C GLY A 66 23.00 -5.10 -9.69
N GLN A 67 22.27 -4.93 -10.79
CA GLN A 67 21.63 -3.67 -11.15
C GLN A 67 20.18 -3.64 -10.66
N ILE A 68 19.71 -2.49 -10.21
CA ILE A 68 18.32 -2.30 -9.73
C ILE A 68 17.60 -1.24 -10.56
N LEU A 69 16.38 -1.60 -10.97
CA LEU A 69 15.36 -0.67 -11.44
C LEU A 69 14.43 -0.33 -10.27
N PHE A 70 14.36 0.94 -9.90
CA PHE A 70 13.47 1.45 -8.88
C PHE A 70 12.30 2.22 -9.50
N THR A 71 11.12 2.15 -8.88
CA THR A 71 9.93 2.86 -9.36
C THR A 71 9.63 4.06 -8.47
N ASP A 72 9.70 5.26 -9.04
CA ASP A 72 9.42 6.49 -8.31
C ASP A 72 7.92 6.85 -8.41
N PRO A 73 7.32 7.27 -7.29
CA PRO A 73 5.97 7.81 -7.30
C PRO A 73 5.91 9.17 -8.00
N LEU A 74 4.72 9.56 -8.45
CA LEU A 74 4.52 10.82 -9.14
C LEU A 74 4.96 12.01 -8.26
N SER A 75 5.71 12.93 -8.87
CA SER A 75 6.19 14.17 -8.25
C SER A 75 7.10 13.96 -7.03
N THR A 76 7.99 12.97 -7.08
CA THR A 76 9.00 12.75 -6.02
C THR A 76 10.02 13.88 -5.98
N PRO A 77 10.29 14.50 -4.82
CA PRO A 77 11.32 15.54 -4.70
C PRO A 77 12.71 15.00 -5.05
N LYS A 78 13.53 15.84 -5.69
CA LYS A 78 14.90 15.47 -6.09
C LYS A 78 15.76 15.01 -4.90
N ALA A 79 15.63 15.67 -3.75
CA ALA A 79 16.38 15.33 -2.54
C ALA A 79 16.11 13.90 -2.05
N VAL A 80 14.85 13.44 -2.12
CA VAL A 80 14.48 12.06 -1.74
C VAL A 80 15.13 11.05 -2.69
N ARG A 81 15.14 11.38 -3.99
CA ARG A 81 15.77 10.53 -5.00
C ARG A 81 17.29 10.48 -4.86
N GLU A 82 17.92 11.62 -4.55
CA GLU A 82 19.37 11.67 -4.28
C GLU A 82 19.74 10.83 -3.06
N GLN A 83 18.95 10.92 -1.98
CA GLN A 83 19.15 10.10 -0.79
C GLN A 83 18.95 8.60 -1.06
N LEU A 84 17.97 8.22 -1.87
CA LEU A 84 17.78 6.84 -2.29
C LEU A 84 18.98 6.34 -3.12
N VAL A 85 19.45 7.13 -4.08
CA VAL A 85 20.63 6.79 -4.90
C VAL A 85 21.86 6.59 -4.01
N GLN A 86 22.08 7.50 -3.05
CA GLN A 86 23.17 7.39 -2.10
C GLN A 86 23.09 6.10 -1.28
N LEU A 87 21.91 5.78 -0.73
CA LEU A 87 21.68 4.55 0.01
C LEU A 87 21.99 3.31 -0.83
N MET A 88 21.54 3.26 -2.08
CA MET A 88 21.76 2.10 -2.95
C MET A 88 23.24 1.89 -3.31
N PHE A 89 23.99 2.97 -3.57
CA PHE A 89 25.41 2.85 -3.93
C PHE A 89 26.33 2.70 -2.72
N GLU A 90 26.11 3.46 -1.64
CA GLU A 90 27.02 3.46 -0.48
C GLU A 90 26.77 2.29 0.48
N THR A 91 25.50 1.91 0.69
CA THR A 91 25.15 0.83 1.63
C THR A 91 24.99 -0.51 0.94
N PHE A 92 24.38 -0.54 -0.25
CA PHE A 92 24.09 -1.79 -0.97
C PHE A 92 25.06 -2.09 -2.12
N ASN A 93 26.05 -1.23 -2.38
CA ASN A 93 27.09 -1.44 -3.41
C ASN A 93 26.54 -1.88 -4.78
N VAL A 94 25.37 -1.39 -5.20
CA VAL A 94 24.76 -1.83 -6.46
C VAL A 94 25.62 -1.46 -7.66
N SER A 95 25.70 -2.38 -8.64
CA SER A 95 26.46 -2.17 -9.88
C SER A 95 25.83 -1.10 -10.80
N GLY A 96 24.53 -0.85 -10.65
CA GLY A 96 23.82 0.16 -11.41
C GLY A 96 22.42 0.42 -10.85
N PHE A 97 21.99 1.67 -10.94
CA PHE A 97 20.69 2.11 -10.43
C PHE A 97 19.98 2.95 -11.48
N TYR A 98 18.71 2.64 -11.73
CA TYR A 98 17.84 3.46 -12.57
C TYR A 98 16.50 3.64 -11.88
N ALA A 99 16.05 4.90 -11.74
CA ALA A 99 14.75 5.23 -11.20
C ALA A 99 13.83 5.71 -12.33
N SER A 100 12.65 5.10 -12.43
CA SER A 100 11.65 5.44 -13.44
C SER A 100 10.30 5.70 -12.79
N GLU A 101 9.52 6.62 -13.36
CA GLU A 101 8.20 6.92 -12.84
C GLU A 101 7.22 5.77 -13.05
N GLN A 102 6.45 5.45 -12.00
CA GLN A 102 5.44 4.39 -12.00
C GLN A 102 4.46 4.51 -13.18
N ALA A 103 4.02 5.74 -13.47
CA ALA A 103 3.07 6.01 -14.54
C ALA A 103 3.57 5.60 -15.94
N VAL A 104 4.86 5.79 -16.21
CA VAL A 104 5.48 5.46 -17.51
C VAL A 104 5.63 3.94 -17.63
N LEU A 105 6.11 3.29 -16.57
CA LEU A 105 6.29 1.83 -16.55
C LEU A 105 4.95 1.10 -16.76
N SER A 106 3.87 1.59 -16.15
CA SER A 106 2.54 1.03 -16.33
C SER A 106 2.03 1.12 -17.78
N LEU A 107 2.34 2.21 -18.50
CA LEU A 107 1.98 2.32 -19.92
C LEU A 107 2.84 1.42 -20.81
N TYR A 108 4.13 1.32 -20.50
CA TYR A 108 5.04 0.43 -21.21
C TYR A 108 4.65 -1.04 -21.03
N ALA A 109 4.13 -1.44 -19.87
CA ALA A 109 3.59 -2.78 -19.65
C ALA A 109 2.43 -3.12 -20.60
N VAL A 110 1.67 -2.12 -21.07
CA VAL A 110 0.56 -2.27 -22.03
C VAL A 110 1.02 -2.02 -23.48
N GLY A 111 2.31 -1.79 -23.71
CA GLY A 111 2.88 -1.54 -25.04
C GLY A 111 2.48 -0.18 -25.63
N ARG A 112 2.12 0.79 -24.79
CA ARG A 112 1.79 2.17 -25.22
C ARG A 112 2.84 3.15 -24.73
N ILE A 113 3.18 4.12 -25.57
CA ILE A 113 4.11 5.22 -25.24
C ILE A 113 3.37 6.51 -24.84
N SER A 114 2.09 6.61 -25.15
CA SER A 114 1.23 7.76 -24.83
C SER A 114 -0.09 7.27 -24.26
N GLY A 115 -0.58 7.95 -23.23
CA GLY A 115 -1.82 7.60 -22.55
C GLY A 115 -1.99 8.38 -21.24
N CYS A 116 -3.04 8.06 -20.49
CA CYS A 116 -3.23 8.56 -19.13
C CYS A 116 -3.24 7.37 -18.17
N THR A 117 -2.35 7.38 -17.19
CA THR A 117 -2.29 6.36 -16.15
C THR A 117 -3.01 6.88 -14.92
N VAL A 118 -3.92 6.07 -14.39
CA VAL A 118 -4.57 6.28 -13.10
C VAL A 118 -4.12 5.15 -12.18
N ASP A 119 -3.20 5.46 -11.28
CA ASP A 119 -2.67 4.52 -10.30
C ASP A 119 -3.38 4.73 -8.96
N ILE A 120 -4.09 3.70 -8.49
CA ILE A 120 -4.86 3.71 -7.24
C ILE A 120 -4.17 2.76 -6.27
N GLY A 121 -3.38 3.32 -5.36
CA GLY A 121 -2.62 2.56 -4.38
C GLY A 121 -3.26 2.51 -2.99
N HIS A 122 -2.53 1.89 -2.07
CA HIS A 122 -2.94 1.81 -0.66
C HIS A 122 -3.04 3.20 0.02
N GLY A 123 -2.13 4.13 -0.27
CA GLY A 123 -2.08 5.42 0.43
C GLY A 123 -2.31 6.67 -0.42
N LYS A 124 -2.43 6.53 -1.74
CA LYS A 124 -2.52 7.65 -2.68
C LYS A 124 -3.16 7.23 -3.99
N ILE A 125 -3.66 8.20 -4.74
CA ILE A 125 -4.07 8.04 -6.14
C ILE A 125 -3.27 9.03 -6.97
N ASP A 126 -2.59 8.54 -8.00
CA ASP A 126 -1.85 9.36 -8.96
C ASP A 126 -2.49 9.28 -10.34
N ILE A 127 -2.77 10.44 -10.93
CA ILE A 127 -3.26 10.59 -12.29
C ILE A 127 -2.17 11.29 -13.09
N ALA A 128 -1.61 10.59 -14.07
CA ALA A 128 -0.46 11.05 -14.82
C ALA A 128 -0.68 10.85 -16.33
N PRO A 129 -0.92 11.94 -17.09
CA PRO A 129 -0.84 11.89 -18.54
C PRO A 129 0.62 11.75 -18.98
N VAL A 130 0.87 10.81 -19.89
CA VAL A 130 2.16 10.52 -20.49
C VAL A 130 2.05 10.72 -21.99
N CYS A 131 2.97 11.49 -22.55
CA CYS A 131 3.06 11.74 -23.98
C CYS A 131 4.46 11.33 -24.44
N GLU A 132 4.53 10.39 -25.38
CA GLU A 132 5.78 9.93 -26.01
C GLU A 132 6.85 9.50 -24.99
N GLY A 133 6.41 8.79 -23.93
CA GLY A 133 7.29 8.30 -22.86
C GLY A 133 7.64 9.33 -21.78
N ALA A 134 7.17 10.58 -21.89
CA ALA A 134 7.40 11.63 -20.90
C ALA A 134 6.12 11.97 -20.12
N VAL A 135 6.23 12.06 -18.80
CA VAL A 135 5.12 12.45 -17.91
C VAL A 135 4.89 13.95 -17.98
N GLN A 136 3.64 14.36 -18.19
CA GLN A 136 3.25 15.77 -18.21
C GLN A 136 2.91 16.25 -16.80
N HIS A 137 3.93 16.52 -15.98
CA HIS A 137 3.77 16.87 -14.55
C HIS A 137 2.80 18.04 -14.27
N ILE A 138 2.68 19.00 -15.19
CA ILE A 138 1.77 20.17 -15.03
C ILE A 138 0.30 19.71 -15.07
N ALA A 139 0.00 18.70 -15.88
CA ALA A 139 -1.34 18.14 -16.02
C ALA A 139 -1.58 16.97 -15.05
N SER A 140 -0.54 16.42 -14.44
CA SER A 140 -0.67 15.36 -13.45
C SER A 140 -1.32 15.85 -12.15
N LYS A 141 -2.08 14.97 -11.50
CA LYS A 141 -2.75 15.21 -10.22
C LYS A 141 -2.45 14.07 -9.26
N ARG A 142 -2.21 14.42 -8.01
CA ARG A 142 -2.01 13.47 -6.90
C ARG A 142 -3.03 13.75 -5.82
N PHE A 143 -3.67 12.69 -5.35
CA PHE A 143 -4.61 12.72 -4.25
C PHE A 143 -4.07 11.87 -3.10
N GLU A 144 -4.06 12.45 -1.89
CA GLU A 144 -3.69 11.75 -0.66
C GLU A 144 -4.86 10.95 -0.08
N ILE A 145 -5.57 10.24 -0.97
CA ILE A 145 -6.64 9.32 -0.64
C ILE A 145 -6.26 7.98 -1.26
N GLY A 146 -6.40 6.89 -0.53
CA GLY A 146 -6.13 5.56 -1.04
C GLY A 146 -6.93 4.48 -0.32
N GLY A 147 -6.55 3.22 -0.55
CA GLY A 147 -7.16 2.04 0.09
C GLY A 147 -7.21 2.10 1.62
N ILE A 148 -6.22 2.72 2.28
CA ILE A 148 -6.16 2.86 3.75
C ILE A 148 -7.28 3.75 4.28
N ASP A 149 -7.63 4.81 3.55
CA ASP A 149 -8.70 5.72 3.95
C ASP A 149 -10.05 5.02 3.83
N LEU A 150 -10.18 4.13 2.83
CA LEU A 150 -11.33 3.25 2.68
C LEU A 150 -11.44 2.24 3.81
N THR A 151 -10.34 1.58 4.15
CA THR A 151 -10.27 0.64 5.29
C THR A 151 -10.65 1.34 6.60
N LYS A 152 -10.18 2.59 6.81
CA LYS A 152 -10.54 3.39 8.00
C LYS A 152 -12.02 3.78 8.02
N LEU A 153 -12.62 4.07 6.86
CA LEU A 153 -14.05 4.35 6.75
C LEU A 153 -14.86 3.09 7.10
N LEU A 154 -14.48 1.94 6.54
CA LEU A 154 -15.09 0.65 6.85
C LEU A 154 -15.04 0.38 8.35
N ALA A 155 -13.85 0.52 8.96
CA ALA A 155 -13.65 0.32 10.39
C ALA A 155 -14.61 1.17 11.22
N ARG A 156 -14.77 2.45 10.89
CA ARG A 156 -15.70 3.35 11.60
C ARG A 156 -17.15 2.90 11.49
N GLU A 157 -17.60 2.47 10.32
CA GLU A 157 -18.98 2.00 10.12
C GLU A 157 -19.24 0.64 10.80
N LEU A 158 -18.24 -0.24 10.83
CA LEU A 158 -18.30 -1.51 11.55
C LEU A 158 -18.40 -1.30 13.05
N ILE A 159 -17.57 -0.42 13.63
CA ILE A 159 -17.59 -0.11 15.07
C ILE A 159 -18.94 0.51 15.47
N LYS A 160 -19.49 1.42 14.65
CA LYS A 160 -20.83 2.00 14.88
C LYS A 160 -21.94 0.95 14.88
N SER A 161 -21.82 -0.07 14.02
CA SER A 161 -22.85 -1.10 13.87
C SER A 161 -22.70 -2.21 14.92
N ASN A 162 -21.47 -2.54 15.32
CA ASN A 162 -21.13 -3.63 16.24
C ASN A 162 -20.07 -3.15 17.26
N PRO A 163 -20.49 -2.53 18.38
CA PRO A 163 -19.56 -1.93 19.35
C PRO A 163 -18.75 -2.95 20.18
N LEU A 164 -19.06 -4.25 20.09
CA LEU A 164 -18.39 -5.33 20.83
C LEU A 164 -17.22 -5.97 20.07
N VAL A 165 -17.06 -5.62 18.79
CA VAL A 165 -16.11 -6.29 17.88
C VAL A 165 -14.80 -5.50 17.84
N ASN A 166 -13.72 -6.08 18.36
CA ASN A 166 -12.37 -5.52 18.29
C ASN A 166 -11.60 -6.17 17.13
N LEU A 167 -11.60 -5.52 15.97
CA LEU A 167 -10.90 -6.01 14.77
C LEU A 167 -9.56 -5.30 14.58
N SER A 168 -8.55 -6.08 14.19
CA SER A 168 -7.30 -5.52 13.70
C SER A 168 -7.51 -4.80 12.35
N MET A 169 -6.73 -3.76 12.06
CA MET A 169 -6.82 -3.05 10.78
C MET A 169 -6.55 -3.98 9.58
N SER A 170 -5.69 -4.98 9.74
CA SER A 170 -5.41 -6.00 8.72
C SER A 170 -6.61 -6.89 8.40
N ASP A 171 -7.43 -7.25 9.39
CA ASP A 171 -8.62 -8.05 9.15
C ASP A 171 -9.70 -7.26 8.43
N ILE A 172 -9.80 -5.95 8.73
CA ILE A 172 -10.72 -5.04 8.03
C ILE A 172 -10.27 -4.83 6.58
N GLU A 173 -8.96 -4.79 6.32
CA GLU A 173 -8.44 -4.73 4.95
C GLU A 173 -8.77 -5.99 4.16
N ARG A 174 -8.63 -7.18 4.75
CA ARG A 174 -9.05 -8.45 4.12
C ARG A 174 -10.55 -8.46 3.85
N LEU A 175 -11.36 -8.00 4.81
CA LEU A 175 -12.81 -7.91 4.64
C LEU A 175 -13.18 -6.95 3.49
N LYS A 176 -12.51 -5.80 3.41
CA LYS A 176 -12.66 -4.85 2.29
C LYS A 176 -12.34 -5.54 0.96
N GLU A 177 -11.22 -6.25 0.86
CA GLU A 177 -10.82 -6.91 -0.39
C GLU A 177 -11.76 -8.04 -0.81
N GLN A 178 -12.39 -8.73 0.14
CA GLN A 178 -13.32 -9.82 -0.14
C GLN A 178 -14.73 -9.34 -0.48
N TYR A 179 -15.21 -8.28 0.17
CA TYR A 179 -16.63 -7.91 0.14
C TYR A 179 -16.92 -6.54 -0.50
N ALA A 180 -15.93 -5.67 -0.66
CA ALA A 180 -16.17 -4.35 -1.22
C ALA A 180 -16.45 -4.44 -2.72
N CYS A 181 -17.47 -3.70 -3.17
CA CYS A 181 -17.82 -3.54 -4.58
C CYS A 181 -18.13 -2.08 -4.89
N CYS A 182 -17.87 -1.67 -6.14
CA CYS A 182 -18.22 -0.33 -6.62
C CYS A 182 -19.58 -0.38 -7.32
N ALA A 183 -20.44 0.63 -7.11
CA ALA A 183 -21.61 0.86 -7.96
C ALA A 183 -21.29 1.96 -8.95
N GLU A 184 -21.74 1.76 -10.17
CA GLU A 184 -21.64 2.73 -11.26
C GLU A 184 -22.56 3.92 -10.98
N ASP A 185 -23.81 3.66 -10.58
CA ASP A 185 -24.84 4.69 -10.41
C ASP A 185 -25.51 4.70 -9.03
N GLN A 186 -26.08 5.86 -8.69
CA GLN A 186 -26.85 6.08 -7.46
C GLN A 186 -28.08 5.15 -7.38
N VAL A 187 -28.71 4.82 -8.51
CA VAL A 187 -29.87 3.91 -8.55
C VAL A 187 -29.43 2.48 -8.24
N THR A 188 -28.34 2.02 -8.85
CA THR A 188 -27.73 0.71 -8.59
C THR A 188 -27.23 0.61 -7.14
N TYR A 189 -26.73 1.71 -6.57
CA TYR A 189 -26.38 1.79 -5.16
C TYR A 189 -27.60 1.55 -4.25
N GLU A 190 -28.71 2.23 -4.52
CA GLU A 190 -29.94 2.10 -3.72
C GLU A 190 -30.61 0.73 -3.89
N GLU A 191 -30.50 0.12 -5.06
CA GLU A 191 -30.95 -1.25 -5.32
C GLU A 191 -30.08 -2.29 -4.60
N ALA A 192 -28.75 -2.17 -4.66
CA ALA A 192 -27.83 -3.02 -3.92
C ALA A 192 -28.03 -2.89 -2.41
N GLN A 193 -28.37 -1.69 -1.91
CA GLN A 193 -28.70 -1.46 -0.51
C GLN A 193 -30.00 -2.18 -0.10
N LYS A 194 -30.98 -2.29 -1.02
CA LYS A 194 -32.27 -2.95 -0.78
C LYS A 194 -32.18 -4.47 -0.94
N SER A 195 -31.37 -4.97 -1.87
CA SER A 195 -31.23 -6.40 -2.17
C SER A 195 -30.23 -7.13 -1.27
N CYS A 196 -29.50 -6.41 -0.42
CA CYS A 196 -28.36 -6.95 0.31
C CYS A 196 -28.72 -8.12 1.26
N PRO A 197 -28.25 -9.34 1.00
CA PRO A 197 -28.31 -10.43 1.97
C PRO A 197 -27.43 -10.08 3.17
N LYS A 198 -27.84 -10.50 4.38
CA LYS A 198 -26.96 -10.46 5.55
C LYS A 198 -25.99 -11.64 5.42
N GLU A 199 -24.74 -11.36 5.10
CA GLU A 199 -23.71 -12.41 5.09
C GLU A 199 -23.05 -12.50 6.46
N GLN A 200 -22.83 -13.75 6.90
CA GLN A 200 -22.18 -14.07 8.16
C GLN A 200 -20.75 -14.48 7.85
N HIS A 201 -19.79 -13.72 8.37
CA HIS A 201 -18.38 -14.07 8.26
C HIS A 201 -17.83 -14.42 9.64
N THR A 202 -17.20 -15.58 9.74
CA THR A 202 -16.52 -16.04 10.95
C THR A 202 -15.11 -15.47 10.97
N LEU A 203 -14.84 -14.62 11.94
CA LEU A 203 -13.53 -14.02 12.16
C LEU A 203 -12.51 -15.08 12.63
N PRO A 204 -11.20 -14.79 12.54
CA PRO A 204 -10.13 -15.70 12.99
C PRO A 204 -10.21 -16.08 14.48
N ASP A 205 -10.92 -15.31 15.29
CA ASP A 205 -11.18 -15.55 16.71
C ASP A 205 -12.40 -16.46 16.98
N GLY A 206 -13.08 -16.91 15.91
CA GLY A 206 -14.30 -17.72 15.98
C GLY A 206 -15.59 -16.93 16.18
N GLN A 207 -15.53 -15.60 16.27
CA GLN A 207 -16.74 -14.77 16.37
C GLN A 207 -17.42 -14.65 15.00
N VAL A 208 -18.72 -14.93 14.96
CA VAL A 208 -19.53 -14.78 13.76
C VAL A 208 -20.06 -13.35 13.71
N CYS A 209 -19.48 -12.53 12.83
CA CYS A 209 -20.00 -11.20 12.58
C CYS A 209 -20.99 -11.25 11.41
N CYS A 210 -22.20 -10.76 11.68
CA CYS A 210 -23.24 -10.58 10.67
C CYS A 210 -23.06 -9.18 10.09
N TYR A 211 -22.54 -9.09 8.87
CA TYR A 211 -22.40 -7.82 8.16
C TYR A 211 -23.57 -7.69 7.19
N LYS A 212 -24.35 -6.60 7.29
CA LYS A 212 -25.03 -6.08 6.09
C LYS A 212 -23.95 -5.41 5.28
N ASN A 213 -23.72 -5.84 4.03
CA ASN A 213 -22.64 -5.36 3.18
C ASN A 213 -22.43 -3.84 3.38
N PRO A 214 -21.41 -3.44 4.15
CA PRO A 214 -21.37 -2.09 4.70
C PRO A 214 -20.87 -1.17 3.60
N LYS A 215 -21.81 -0.48 2.95
CA LYS A 215 -21.69 0.90 2.44
C LYS A 215 -20.28 1.33 2.02
N LEU A 216 -19.68 0.65 1.07
CA LEU A 216 -18.45 1.11 0.45
C LEU A 216 -18.55 1.11 -1.07
N LEU A 217 -19.68 1.63 -1.54
CA LEU A 217 -19.82 1.98 -2.94
C LEU A 217 -19.31 3.41 -3.12
N ILE A 218 -18.09 3.51 -3.63
CA ILE A 218 -17.54 4.78 -4.11
C ILE A 218 -18.26 5.07 -5.43
N THR A 219 -19.24 5.98 -5.41
CA THR A 219 -19.81 6.51 -6.65
C THR A 219 -18.73 7.33 -7.35
N THR A 220 -18.28 6.88 -8.51
CA THR A 220 -17.46 7.70 -9.40
C THR A 220 -18.39 8.61 -10.17
N ARG A 221 -18.65 9.80 -9.64
CA ARG A 221 -19.32 10.84 -10.41
C ARG A 221 -18.33 11.33 -11.48
N VAL A 222 -18.32 10.68 -12.63
CA VAL A 222 -17.67 11.22 -13.84
C VAL A 222 -18.58 12.34 -14.33
N THR A 223 -18.31 13.57 -13.87
CA THR A 223 -18.94 14.75 -14.45
C THR A 223 -18.42 14.88 -15.88
N SER A 224 -19.28 14.60 -16.85
CA SER A 224 -19.11 14.91 -18.27
C SER A 224 -19.13 16.42 -18.53
#